data_AF-A0A853A0V1-F1
#
_entry.id   AF-A0A853A0V1-F1
#
_cell.length_a   1.000
_cell.length_b   1.000
_cell.length_c   1.000
_cell.angle_alpha   90.00
_cell.angle_beta   90.00
_cell.angle_gamma   90.00
#
_symmetry.space_group_name_H-M   'P 1'
#
loop_
_entity.id
_entity.type
_entity.pdbx_description
1 polymer ?
#
loop_
_entity_poly.entity_id
_entity_poly.type
_entity_poly.pdbx_seq_one_letter_code
_entity_poly.pdbx_strand_id
1 'polypeptide(L)'
;MTNLDNRPAAAAARPRPRLDLGRLGLALAAPVLAIVFAVLLTSVVLLVSGEPAFSAYPLMVSYGFEPDSIVYILNRGTTYYLAALAVALGFRMNLFNIGVDGQYRLAAMLAASVGGALALPMALHLIVIIVVAVLVGAAWAGIAGLLKVTRGVSEVISSIMLNTIATGLIAYLLTPELLGVRPEGSNNITTQPLPGSAWFPWFPTPGGDVWGFIVVAALAGVAYHLVLNRTRFGFDLRAAGHSESAAVASGVNVKRMVMTSMLVSGGIAGLIGMPQLLNGSHQYGLDFPTGIGFTGIAIALLGRNHPLGIAFGALLWAFLDRSGSVLDSEGYPNEITTIMQGTIVVAVVIAYELVRRYGLARQQRIVGAQLRADARAAGSAPAGADDPGKADNPGKAEEPAKADEPIKAEEPAKPAEAEEPAKADGTEKPAEADEAAEPATAQKPAKTEKPSGDDSAAPTEDDSSDGEGTR
;
A
#
# COMPACT_ATOMS: atom_id res chain seq x y z
N MET A 1 -22.25 73.33 16.61
CA MET A 1 -23.35 72.36 16.77
C MET A 1 -23.31 71.42 15.56
N THR A 2 -22.52 70.35 15.66
CA THR A 2 -22.98 68.94 15.76
C THR A 2 -23.60 68.39 14.48
N ASN A 3 -22.85 67.55 13.75
CA ASN A 3 -23.20 66.14 13.64
C ASN A 3 -22.02 65.31 13.12
N LEU A 4 -21.55 64.42 13.99
CA LEU A 4 -20.68 63.29 13.69
C LEU A 4 -21.59 62.18 13.16
N ASP A 5 -21.55 61.90 11.85
CA ASP A 5 -22.15 60.68 11.30
C ASP A 5 -21.02 59.69 10.96
N ASN A 6 -20.44 59.15 12.02
CA ASN A 6 -19.45 58.09 11.97
C ASN A 6 -20.20 56.75 11.88
N ARG A 7 -20.54 56.32 10.66
CA ARG A 7 -21.02 54.95 10.41
C ARG A 7 -19.82 54.05 10.10
N PRO A 8 -19.52 53.04 10.92
CA PRO A 8 -18.44 52.11 10.60
C PRO A 8 -18.82 51.30 9.35
N ALA A 9 -17.92 51.27 8.37
CA ALA A 9 -18.00 50.37 7.24
C ALA A 9 -18.23 48.94 7.76
N ALA A 10 -19.40 48.39 7.46
CA ALA A 10 -19.78 47.05 7.88
C ALA A 10 -18.69 46.06 7.45
N ALA A 11 -18.05 45.43 8.43
CA ALA A 11 -17.08 44.37 8.21
C ALA A 11 -17.73 43.31 7.31
N ALA A 12 -17.21 43.17 6.08
CA ALA A 12 -17.64 42.15 5.14
C ALA A 12 -17.56 40.78 5.83
N ALA A 13 -18.71 40.21 6.14
CA ALA A 13 -18.82 38.93 6.79
C ALA A 13 -18.10 37.88 5.93
N ARG A 14 -17.05 37.26 6.49
CA ARG A 14 -16.38 36.12 5.85
C ARG A 14 -17.46 35.08 5.51
N PRO A 15 -17.59 34.63 4.25
CA PRO A 15 -18.62 33.67 3.89
C PRO A 15 -18.43 32.40 4.75
N ARG A 16 -19.46 32.06 5.54
CA ARG A 16 -19.51 30.78 6.27
C ARG A 16 -19.39 29.65 5.24
N PRO A 17 -18.60 28.60 5.49
CA PRO A 17 -18.52 27.47 4.57
C PRO A 17 -19.89 26.79 4.53
N ARG A 18 -20.70 27.13 3.52
CA ARG A 18 -21.90 26.37 3.22
C ARG A 18 -21.43 25.03 2.66
N LEU A 19 -21.81 23.94 3.31
CA LEU A 19 -21.64 22.60 2.77
C LEU A 19 -22.46 22.53 1.48
N ASP A 20 -21.78 22.64 0.35
CA ASP A 20 -22.38 22.51 -0.97
C ASP A 20 -22.71 21.03 -1.17
N LEU A 21 -23.97 20.64 -0.89
CA LEU A 21 -24.46 19.26 -0.97
C LEU A 21 -24.15 18.64 -2.35
N GLY A 22 -24.09 19.44 -3.41
CA GLY A 22 -23.70 18.98 -4.75
C GLY A 22 -22.22 18.60 -4.86
N ARG A 23 -21.32 19.29 -4.14
CA ARG A 23 -19.89 18.93 -4.08
C ARG A 23 -19.66 17.72 -3.18
N LEU A 24 -20.41 17.61 -2.08
CA LEU A 24 -20.36 16.44 -1.20
C LEU A 24 -20.86 15.19 -1.91
N GLY A 25 -21.95 15.31 -2.69
CA GLY A 25 -22.48 14.24 -3.54
C GLY A 25 -21.49 13.79 -4.61
N LEU A 26 -20.83 14.72 -5.32
CA LEU A 26 -19.77 14.37 -6.28
C LEU A 26 -18.54 13.73 -5.59
N ALA A 27 -18.19 14.17 -4.38
CA ALA A 27 -17.05 13.63 -3.64
C ALA A 27 -17.29 12.18 -3.17
N LEU A 28 -18.55 11.82 -2.84
CA LEU A 28 -18.93 10.47 -2.44
C LEU A 28 -19.28 9.56 -3.63
N ALA A 29 -19.62 10.13 -4.78
CA ALA A 29 -19.95 9.36 -5.98
C ALA A 29 -18.77 8.50 -6.45
N ALA A 30 -17.53 8.99 -6.39
CA ALA A 30 -16.35 8.23 -6.82
C ALA A 30 -16.11 6.95 -5.99
N PRO A 31 -16.04 7.00 -4.65
CA PRO A 31 -15.92 5.80 -3.82
C PRO A 31 -17.07 4.80 -4.01
N VAL A 32 -18.32 5.28 -4.07
CA VAL A 32 -19.49 4.39 -4.24
C VAL A 32 -19.46 3.71 -5.61
N LEU A 33 -19.19 4.47 -6.68
CA LEU A 33 -19.07 3.92 -8.02
C LEU A 33 -17.93 2.89 -8.10
N ALA A 34 -16.82 3.14 -7.40
CA ALA A 34 -15.70 2.22 -7.36
C ALA A 34 -16.03 0.93 -6.61
N ILE A 35 -16.75 1.00 -5.48
CA ILE A 35 -17.21 -0.19 -4.74
C ILE A 35 -18.18 -1.00 -5.61
N VAL A 36 -19.15 -0.35 -6.24
CA VAL A 36 -20.11 -1.03 -7.12
C VAL A 36 -19.40 -1.68 -8.30
N PHE A 37 -18.51 -0.96 -8.97
CA PHE A 37 -17.73 -1.52 -10.08
C PHE A 37 -16.84 -2.67 -9.64
N ALA A 38 -16.21 -2.56 -8.46
CA ALA A 38 -15.40 -3.63 -7.91
C ALA A 38 -16.21 -4.88 -7.60
N VAL A 39 -17.37 -4.74 -6.92
CA VAL A 39 -18.28 -5.86 -6.66
C VAL A 39 -18.74 -6.50 -7.96
N LEU A 40 -19.12 -5.70 -8.97
CA LEU A 40 -19.55 -6.23 -10.27
C LEU A 40 -18.43 -7.01 -10.97
N LEU A 41 -17.24 -6.44 -11.05
CA LEU A 41 -16.11 -7.08 -11.72
C LEU A 41 -15.66 -8.33 -10.97
N THR A 42 -15.61 -8.28 -9.64
CA THR A 42 -15.34 -9.46 -8.80
C THR A 42 -16.42 -10.54 -8.98
N SER A 43 -17.69 -10.17 -9.06
CA SER A 43 -18.78 -11.11 -9.31
C SER A 43 -18.61 -11.80 -10.66
N VAL A 44 -18.21 -11.06 -11.69
CA VAL A 44 -17.92 -11.63 -13.03
C VAL A 44 -16.76 -12.62 -12.95
N VAL A 45 -15.68 -12.28 -12.24
CA VAL A 45 -14.53 -13.18 -12.06
C VAL A 45 -14.95 -14.47 -11.36
N LEU A 46 -15.69 -14.37 -10.25
CA LEU A 46 -16.19 -15.54 -9.52
C LEU A 46 -17.04 -16.46 -10.41
N LEU A 47 -17.95 -15.87 -11.20
CA LEU A 47 -18.79 -16.63 -12.14
C LEU A 47 -17.95 -17.31 -13.24
N VAL A 48 -16.93 -16.64 -13.77
CA VAL A 48 -16.03 -17.22 -14.78
C VAL A 48 -15.16 -18.33 -14.19
N SER A 49 -14.79 -18.21 -12.92
CA SER A 49 -14.06 -19.24 -12.17
C SER A 49 -14.93 -20.45 -11.79
N GLY A 50 -16.24 -20.43 -12.09
CA GLY A 50 -17.17 -21.50 -11.75
C GLY A 50 -17.69 -21.45 -10.30
N GLU A 51 -17.37 -20.38 -9.57
CA GLU A 51 -17.75 -20.21 -8.17
C GLU A 51 -19.04 -19.38 -8.01
N PRO A 52 -19.90 -19.69 -7.03
CA PRO A 52 -21.09 -18.91 -6.78
C PRO A 52 -20.73 -17.54 -6.20
N ALA A 53 -20.79 -16.51 -7.05
CA ALA A 53 -20.42 -15.14 -6.69
C ALA A 53 -21.28 -14.54 -5.58
N PHE A 54 -22.59 -14.80 -5.62
CA PHE A 54 -23.55 -14.17 -4.72
C PHE A 54 -23.53 -14.74 -3.29
N SER A 55 -22.97 -15.95 -3.08
CA SER A 55 -22.77 -16.52 -1.75
C SER A 55 -21.49 -16.06 -1.07
N ALA A 56 -20.49 -15.60 -1.84
CA ALA A 56 -19.23 -15.10 -1.29
C ALA A 56 -19.44 -13.82 -0.47
N TYR A 57 -20.22 -12.84 -0.95
CA TYR A 57 -20.36 -11.55 -0.27
C TYR A 57 -21.00 -11.63 1.13
N PRO A 58 -22.12 -12.35 1.34
CA PRO A 58 -22.68 -12.53 2.69
C PRO A 58 -21.70 -13.19 3.66
N LEU A 59 -20.91 -14.16 3.17
CA LEU A 59 -19.88 -14.82 3.97
C LEU A 59 -18.77 -13.86 4.37
N MET A 60 -18.24 -13.07 3.42
CA MET A 60 -17.23 -12.05 3.70
C MET A 60 -17.72 -11.02 4.73
N VAL A 61 -18.97 -10.56 4.59
CA VAL A 61 -19.55 -9.56 5.51
C VAL A 61 -19.78 -10.17 6.89
N SER A 62 -20.45 -11.31 6.98
CA SER A 62 -20.73 -11.95 8.28
C SER A 62 -19.45 -12.27 9.04
N TYR A 63 -18.45 -12.86 8.37
CA TYR A 63 -17.18 -13.20 9.00
C TYR A 63 -16.33 -11.97 9.30
N GLY A 64 -16.34 -10.95 8.45
CA GLY A 64 -15.50 -9.76 8.62
C GLY A 64 -15.89 -8.87 9.81
N PHE A 65 -17.12 -9.00 10.31
CA PHE A 65 -17.60 -8.30 11.51
C PHE A 65 -17.54 -9.15 12.79
N GLU A 66 -17.04 -10.39 12.72
CA GLU A 66 -16.77 -11.20 13.90
C GLU A 66 -15.67 -10.52 14.76
N PRO A 67 -15.71 -10.58 16.10
CA PRO A 67 -14.77 -9.86 16.95
C PRO A 67 -13.30 -10.15 16.65
N ASP A 68 -12.94 -11.39 16.36
CA ASP A 68 -11.57 -11.80 16.02
C ASP A 68 -11.12 -11.26 14.66
N SER A 69 -12.02 -11.23 13.68
CA SER A 69 -11.81 -10.58 12.39
C SER A 69 -11.59 -9.08 12.54
N ILE A 70 -12.34 -8.40 13.41
CA ILE A 70 -12.13 -6.97 13.68
C ILE A 70 -10.74 -6.72 14.26
N VAL A 71 -10.30 -7.54 15.22
CA VAL A 71 -8.94 -7.45 15.79
C VAL A 71 -7.88 -7.67 14.73
N TYR A 72 -8.03 -8.69 13.88
CA TYR A 72 -7.13 -8.94 12.75
C TYR A 72 -7.07 -7.73 11.81
N ILE A 73 -8.22 -7.18 11.43
CA ILE A 73 -8.33 -6.04 10.51
C ILE A 73 -7.62 -4.80 11.09
N LEU A 74 -7.77 -4.54 12.39
CA LEU A 74 -7.10 -3.43 13.06
C LEU A 74 -5.58 -3.63 13.14
N ASN A 75 -5.13 -4.83 13.52
CA ASN A 75 -3.71 -5.15 13.65
C ASN A 75 -3.00 -5.13 12.29
N ARG A 76 -3.58 -5.78 11.29
CA ARG A 76 -3.02 -5.82 9.93
C ARG A 76 -3.17 -4.49 9.20
N GLY A 77 -4.31 -3.81 9.39
CA GLY A 77 -4.56 -2.47 8.87
C GLY A 77 -3.56 -1.44 9.39
N THR A 78 -3.11 -1.56 10.64
CA THR A 78 -2.04 -0.72 11.21
C THR A 78 -0.74 -0.82 10.42
N THR A 79 -0.31 -2.05 10.11
CA THR A 79 0.87 -2.33 9.29
C THR A 79 0.74 -1.75 7.89
N TYR A 80 -0.40 -1.98 7.24
CA TYR A 80 -0.69 -1.44 5.91
C TYR A 80 -0.78 0.09 5.87
N TYR A 81 -1.30 0.69 6.93
CA TYR A 81 -1.38 2.14 7.08
C TYR A 81 0.01 2.78 7.06
N LEU A 82 0.94 2.26 7.86
CA LEU A 82 2.32 2.73 7.89
C LEU A 82 3.03 2.55 6.54
N ALA A 83 2.81 1.42 5.88
CA ALA A 83 3.39 1.15 4.57
C ALA A 83 2.93 2.17 3.52
N ALA A 84 1.62 2.43 3.48
CA ALA A 84 1.05 3.39 2.57
C ALA A 84 1.44 4.84 2.91
N LEU A 85 1.62 5.20 4.19
CA LEU A 85 2.17 6.52 4.57
C LEU A 85 3.60 6.72 4.07
N ALA A 86 4.45 5.70 4.21
CA ALA A 86 5.84 5.74 3.73
C ALA A 86 5.91 6.00 2.22
N VAL A 87 5.08 5.27 1.46
CA VAL A 87 4.97 5.43 0.00
C VAL A 87 4.35 6.79 -0.37
N ALA A 88 3.25 7.17 0.28
CA ALA A 88 2.53 8.39 -0.01
C ALA A 88 3.38 9.65 0.16
N LEU A 89 4.41 9.62 1.03
CA LEU A 89 5.36 10.72 1.14
C LEU A 89 6.19 10.88 -0.13
N GLY A 90 6.71 9.78 -0.70
CA GLY A 90 7.45 9.80 -1.96
C GLY A 90 6.60 10.34 -3.12
N PHE A 91 5.34 9.90 -3.21
CA PHE A 91 4.40 10.35 -4.25
C PHE A 91 4.11 11.84 -4.21
N ARG A 92 4.27 12.53 -3.08
CA ARG A 92 4.12 14.00 -3.03
C ARG A 92 5.21 14.76 -3.78
N MET A 93 6.32 14.10 -4.10
CA MET A 93 7.45 14.60 -4.89
C MET A 93 7.58 13.90 -6.26
N ASN A 94 6.59 13.10 -6.68
CA ASN A 94 6.72 12.16 -7.80
C ASN A 94 7.91 11.19 -7.68
N LEU A 95 8.31 10.86 -6.45
CA LEU A 95 9.33 9.84 -6.19
C LEU A 95 8.63 8.49 -5.95
N PHE A 96 8.92 7.52 -6.81
CA PHE A 96 8.44 6.14 -6.66
C PHE A 96 9.43 5.33 -5.83
N ASN A 97 9.32 5.43 -4.50
CA ASN A 97 10.11 4.61 -3.57
C ASN A 97 9.50 3.19 -3.47
N ILE A 98 9.86 2.31 -4.41
CA ILE A 98 9.46 0.90 -4.38
C ILE A 98 10.30 0.10 -3.35
N GLY A 99 11.41 0.70 -2.90
CA GLY A 99 12.34 0.15 -1.91
C GLY A 99 11.78 0.04 -0.49
N VAL A 100 10.56 0.51 -0.25
CA VAL A 100 9.90 0.45 1.06
C VAL A 100 9.92 -0.99 1.62
N ASP A 101 9.78 -2.00 0.74
CA ASP A 101 9.77 -3.40 1.17
C ASP A 101 11.11 -3.85 1.79
N GLY A 102 12.23 -3.57 1.14
CA GLY A 102 13.56 -3.85 1.67
C GLY A 102 13.91 -2.97 2.88
N GLN A 103 13.46 -1.70 2.87
CA GLN A 103 13.70 -0.75 3.96
C GLN A 103 13.13 -1.24 5.30
N TYR A 104 11.86 -1.67 5.33
CA TYR A 104 11.28 -2.14 6.60
C TYR A 104 11.79 -3.49 7.03
N ARG A 105 12.08 -4.40 6.09
CA ARG A 105 12.57 -5.75 6.43
C ARG A 105 13.96 -5.66 7.07
N LEU A 106 14.85 -4.87 6.49
CA LEU A 106 16.17 -4.66 7.06
C LEU A 106 16.10 -3.90 8.39
N ALA A 107 15.22 -2.89 8.48
CA ALA A 107 14.97 -2.17 9.73
C ALA A 107 14.45 -3.09 10.83
N ALA A 108 13.48 -3.96 10.54
CA ALA A 108 12.92 -4.90 11.51
C ALA A 108 13.96 -5.92 11.97
N MET A 109 14.77 -6.46 11.06
CA MET A 109 15.84 -7.41 11.39
C MET A 109 16.89 -6.78 12.32
N LEU A 110 17.40 -5.59 11.98
CA LEU A 110 18.42 -4.92 12.78
C LEU A 110 17.85 -4.39 14.11
N ALA A 111 16.62 -3.89 14.11
CA ALA A 111 15.95 -3.45 15.33
C ALA A 111 15.65 -4.63 16.28
N ALA A 112 15.27 -5.79 15.74
CA ALA A 112 15.11 -7.03 16.50
C ALA A 112 16.44 -7.50 17.10
N SER A 113 17.53 -7.44 16.33
CA SER A 113 18.86 -7.83 16.81
C SER A 113 19.35 -6.93 17.94
N VAL A 114 19.18 -5.61 17.81
CA VAL A 114 19.53 -4.65 18.87
C VAL A 114 18.62 -4.83 20.09
N GLY A 115 17.32 -5.00 19.89
CA GLY A 115 16.36 -5.21 20.99
C GLY A 115 16.56 -6.53 21.73
N GLY A 116 16.97 -7.59 21.04
CA GLY A 116 17.26 -8.89 21.66
C GLY A 116 18.54 -8.85 22.50
N ALA A 117 19.54 -8.08 22.05
CA ALA A 117 20.83 -7.96 22.73
C ALA A 117 20.81 -7.01 23.95
N LEU A 118 19.79 -6.15 24.09
CA LEU A 118 19.71 -5.14 25.14
C LEU A 118 18.69 -5.55 26.21
N ALA A 119 19.03 -5.24 27.48
CA ALA A 119 18.11 -5.34 28.60
C ALA A 119 17.88 -3.95 29.20
N LEU A 120 16.78 -3.31 28.83
CA LEU A 120 16.42 -1.96 29.27
C LEU A 120 15.02 -1.94 29.89
N PRO A 121 14.69 -0.93 30.73
CA PRO A 121 13.32 -0.67 31.15
C PRO A 121 12.41 -0.42 29.96
N MET A 122 11.14 -0.84 30.07
CA MET A 122 10.23 -0.95 28.92
C MET A 122 10.16 0.31 28.03
N ALA A 123 9.96 1.48 28.64
CA ALA A 123 9.85 2.73 27.89
C ALA A 123 11.11 3.03 27.06
N LEU A 124 12.29 2.88 27.66
CA LEU A 124 13.57 3.12 26.97
C LEU A 124 13.84 2.05 25.92
N HIS A 125 13.47 0.79 26.21
CA HIS A 125 13.66 -0.30 25.28
C HIS A 125 12.88 -0.08 23.98
N LEU A 126 11.59 0.24 24.08
CA LEU A 126 10.75 0.53 22.92
C LEU A 126 11.25 1.74 22.13
N ILE A 127 11.70 2.81 22.81
CA ILE A 127 12.27 3.99 22.15
C ILE A 127 13.51 3.60 21.34
N VAL A 128 14.42 2.82 21.91
CA VAL A 128 15.65 2.39 21.22
C VAL A 128 15.30 1.57 19.98
N ILE A 129 14.41 0.58 20.09
CA ILE A 129 14.04 -0.27 18.96
C ILE A 129 13.40 0.55 17.84
N ILE A 130 12.45 1.45 18.18
CA ILE A 130 11.79 2.33 17.21
C ILE A 130 12.79 3.28 16.54
N VAL A 131 13.70 3.88 17.30
CA VAL A 131 14.72 4.78 16.75
C VAL A 131 15.66 4.03 15.80
N VAL A 132 16.11 2.83 16.17
CA VAL A 132 16.94 1.98 15.30
C VAL A 132 16.19 1.66 14.01
N ALA A 133 14.93 1.25 14.10
CA ALA A 133 14.11 0.94 12.93
C ALA A 133 13.98 2.15 11.99
N VAL A 134 13.68 3.34 12.52
CA VAL A 134 13.59 4.59 11.76
C VAL A 134 14.92 4.94 11.10
N LEU A 135 16.03 4.85 11.85
CA LEU A 135 17.35 5.21 11.33
C LEU A 135 17.82 4.25 10.24
N VAL A 136 17.63 2.94 10.41
CA VAL A 136 17.98 1.93 9.41
C VAL A 136 17.14 2.12 8.15
N GLY A 137 15.83 2.27 8.28
CA GLY A 137 14.94 2.50 7.14
C GLY A 137 15.30 3.78 6.39
N ALA A 138 15.57 4.87 7.11
CA ALA A 138 16.02 6.14 6.53
C ALA A 138 17.36 5.99 5.82
N ALA A 139 18.36 5.36 6.45
CA ALA A 139 19.68 5.15 5.87
C ALA A 139 19.59 4.32 4.58
N TRP A 140 18.80 3.25 4.58
CA TRP A 140 18.64 2.38 3.40
C TRP A 140 17.96 3.10 2.23
N ALA A 141 16.90 3.88 2.49
CA ALA A 141 16.27 4.73 1.48
C ALA A 141 17.21 5.85 0.99
N GLY A 142 18.06 6.36 1.88
CA GLY A 142 19.06 7.37 1.60
C GLY A 142 20.05 6.96 0.51
N ILE A 143 20.35 5.66 0.38
CA ILE A 143 21.22 5.14 -0.69
C ILE A 143 20.61 5.45 -2.07
N ALA A 144 19.35 5.09 -2.28
CA ALA A 144 18.64 5.39 -3.54
C ALA A 144 18.51 6.92 -3.76
N GLY A 145 18.21 7.68 -2.69
CA GLY A 145 18.18 9.15 -2.76
C GLY A 145 19.52 9.75 -3.18
N LEU A 146 20.63 9.22 -2.67
CA LEU A 146 21.98 9.66 -3.00
C LEU A 146 22.30 9.37 -4.46
N LEU A 147 22.03 8.16 -4.93
CA LEU A 147 22.26 7.76 -6.31
C LEU A 147 21.45 8.61 -7.29
N LYS A 148 20.19 8.93 -6.96
CA LYS A 148 19.37 9.83 -7.78
C LYS A 148 19.96 11.24 -7.85
N VAL A 149 20.33 11.82 -6.71
CA VAL A 149 20.78 13.22 -6.64
C VAL A 149 22.19 13.43 -7.20
N THR A 150 23.06 12.43 -7.10
CA THR A 150 24.48 12.52 -7.52
C THR A 150 24.72 11.99 -8.93
N ARG A 151 24.08 10.88 -9.30
CA ARG A 151 24.33 10.17 -10.56
C ARG A 151 23.13 10.16 -11.50
N GLY A 152 21.99 10.74 -11.11
CA GLY A 152 20.79 10.74 -11.93
C GLY A 152 20.15 9.36 -12.09
N VAL A 153 20.52 8.39 -11.26
CA VAL A 153 19.96 7.03 -11.32
C VAL A 153 18.49 7.08 -10.95
N SER A 154 17.65 6.36 -11.70
CA SER A 154 16.23 6.23 -11.35
C SER A 154 16.06 5.65 -9.95
N GLU A 155 15.29 6.34 -9.12
CA GLU A 155 14.88 5.90 -7.80
C GLU A 155 14.09 4.59 -7.87
N VAL A 156 13.35 4.36 -8.97
CA VAL A 156 12.59 3.12 -9.18
C VAL A 156 13.56 1.95 -9.32
N ILE A 157 14.52 2.05 -10.24
CA ILE A 157 15.48 0.98 -10.51
C ILE A 157 16.35 0.73 -9.27
N SER A 158 16.94 1.77 -8.70
CA SER A 158 17.82 1.63 -7.53
C SER A 158 17.09 1.05 -6.32
N SER A 159 15.85 1.45 -6.08
CA SER A 159 15.08 0.96 -4.93
C SER A 159 14.60 -0.49 -5.11
N ILE A 160 14.26 -0.92 -6.33
CA ILE A 160 13.98 -2.33 -6.63
C ILE A 160 15.24 -3.19 -6.41
N MET A 161 16.40 -2.76 -6.93
CA MET A 161 17.66 -3.48 -6.74
C MET A 161 18.04 -3.59 -5.25
N LEU A 162 17.84 -2.51 -4.48
CA LEU A 162 18.09 -2.50 -3.05
C LEU A 162 17.17 -3.44 -2.24
N ASN A 163 15.98 -3.78 -2.74
CA ASN A 163 15.12 -4.78 -2.09
C ASN A 163 15.74 -6.19 -2.17
N THR A 164 16.28 -6.55 -3.33
CA THR A 164 16.97 -7.83 -3.51
C THR A 164 18.24 -7.89 -2.66
N ILE A 165 19.03 -6.80 -2.65
CA ILE A 165 20.22 -6.68 -1.80
C ILE A 165 19.83 -6.78 -0.32
N ALA A 166 18.77 -6.11 0.13
CA ALA A 166 18.29 -6.22 1.51
C ALA A 166 17.90 -7.66 1.86
N THR A 167 17.23 -8.36 0.95
CA THR A 167 16.86 -9.77 1.16
C THR A 167 18.09 -10.66 1.35
N GLY A 168 19.09 -10.54 0.47
CA GLY A 168 20.35 -11.29 0.59
C GLY A 168 21.14 -10.91 1.84
N LEU A 169 21.20 -9.62 2.16
CA LEU A 169 21.88 -9.12 3.36
C LEU A 169 21.21 -9.63 4.64
N ILE A 170 19.88 -9.63 4.71
CA ILE A 170 19.13 -10.20 5.84
C ILE A 170 19.44 -11.69 5.98
N ALA A 171 19.40 -12.45 4.90
CA ALA A 171 19.70 -13.88 4.92
C ALA A 171 21.12 -14.16 5.41
N TYR A 172 22.10 -13.35 4.97
CA TYR A 172 23.49 -13.42 5.44
C TYR A 172 23.62 -13.05 6.92
N LEU A 173 23.01 -11.94 7.37
CA LEU A 173 23.08 -11.50 8.76
C LEU A 173 22.39 -12.47 9.73
N LEU A 174 21.35 -13.18 9.27
CA LEU A 174 20.60 -14.14 10.07
C LEU A 174 21.30 -15.50 10.17
N THR A 175 22.53 -15.67 9.66
CA THR A 175 23.26 -16.93 9.91
C THR A 175 23.69 -17.02 11.39
N PRO A 176 23.83 -18.24 11.93
CA PRO A 176 24.19 -18.45 13.35
C PRO A 176 25.55 -17.85 13.76
N GLU A 177 26.45 -17.58 12.80
CA GLU A 177 27.77 -16.98 13.05
C GLU A 177 27.70 -15.47 13.27
N LEU A 178 26.58 -14.83 12.93
CA LEU A 178 26.38 -13.39 13.00
C LEU A 178 25.30 -13.02 14.01
N LEU A 179 24.06 -12.81 13.56
CA LEU A 179 22.96 -12.33 14.39
C LEU A 179 21.84 -13.37 14.55
N GLY A 180 21.95 -14.50 13.85
CA GLY A 180 21.02 -15.62 13.97
C GLY A 180 21.26 -16.43 15.23
N VAL A 181 20.17 -16.90 15.81
CA VAL A 181 20.13 -17.88 16.89
C VAL A 181 19.17 -18.98 16.46
N ARG A 182 19.50 -20.23 16.77
CA ARG A 182 18.57 -21.35 16.62
C ARG A 182 17.98 -21.67 17.99
N PRO A 183 16.71 -21.32 18.26
CA PRO A 183 16.07 -21.68 19.51
C PRO A 183 16.05 -23.20 19.68
N GLU A 184 16.24 -23.68 20.91
CA GLU A 184 16.17 -25.11 21.22
C GLU A 184 14.80 -25.67 20.81
N GLY A 185 14.80 -26.80 20.10
CA GLY A 185 13.58 -27.43 19.60
C GLY A 185 12.96 -26.78 18.35
N SER A 186 13.57 -25.73 17.79
CA SER A 186 13.13 -25.11 16.53
C SER A 186 14.15 -25.34 15.41
N ASN A 187 13.64 -25.61 14.21
CA ASN A 187 14.44 -25.63 12.98
C ASN A 187 14.55 -24.23 12.33
N ASN A 188 13.78 -23.25 12.80
CA ASN A 188 13.81 -21.89 12.26
C ASN A 188 14.98 -21.10 12.88
N ILE A 189 15.71 -20.37 12.06
CA ILE A 189 16.76 -19.45 12.52
C ILE A 189 16.13 -18.07 12.66
N THR A 190 16.28 -17.48 13.84
CA THR A 190 15.67 -16.20 14.18
C THR A 190 16.70 -15.29 14.83
N THR A 191 16.40 -14.00 14.98
CA THR A 191 17.14 -13.17 15.93
C THR A 191 16.92 -13.68 17.36
N GLN A 192 17.75 -13.21 18.29
CA GLN A 192 17.47 -13.38 19.71
C GLN A 192 16.05 -12.88 20.05
N PRO A 193 15.22 -13.68 20.77
CA PRO A 193 13.89 -13.26 21.16
C PRO A 193 13.93 -11.98 22.01
N LEU A 194 13.02 -11.06 21.71
CA LEU A 194 12.86 -9.83 22.46
C LEU A 194 12.40 -10.13 23.90
N PRO A 195 13.09 -9.59 24.91
CA PRO A 195 12.66 -9.76 26.29
C PRO A 195 11.31 -9.05 26.51
N GLY A 196 10.57 -9.42 27.57
CA GLY A 196 9.25 -8.85 27.86
C GLY A 196 9.24 -7.32 28.00
N SER A 197 10.38 -6.68 28.32
CA SER A 197 10.47 -5.22 28.34
C SER A 197 10.44 -4.57 26.95
N ALA A 198 10.71 -5.31 25.88
CA ALA A 198 10.58 -4.87 24.50
C ALA A 198 9.20 -5.15 23.90
N TRP A 199 8.27 -5.72 24.66
CA TRP A 199 6.92 -6.00 24.16
C TRP A 199 6.09 -4.73 24.20
N PHE A 200 5.48 -4.38 23.06
CA PHE A 200 4.61 -3.22 23.01
C PHE A 200 3.27 -3.55 23.69
N PRO A 201 2.68 -2.64 24.48
CA PRO A 201 1.38 -2.88 25.10
C PRO A 201 0.28 -3.24 24.09
N TRP A 202 -0.77 -3.89 24.57
CA TRP A 202 -1.96 -4.22 23.78
C TRP A 202 -3.23 -3.78 24.50
N PHE A 203 -4.33 -3.71 23.75
CA PHE A 203 -5.66 -3.43 24.26
C PHE A 203 -6.48 -4.72 24.22
N PRO A 204 -6.87 -5.27 25.38
CA PRO A 204 -7.68 -6.48 25.42
C PRO A 204 -9.10 -6.21 24.92
N THR A 205 -9.58 -7.07 24.02
CA THR A 205 -10.94 -7.02 23.49
C THR A 205 -11.56 -8.43 23.43
N PRO A 206 -12.89 -8.56 23.29
CA PRO A 206 -13.54 -9.88 23.22
C PRO A 206 -13.05 -10.79 22.08
N GLY A 207 -12.53 -10.22 20.99
CA GLY A 207 -12.00 -10.96 19.83
C GLY A 207 -10.50 -11.24 19.89
N GLY A 208 -9.83 -10.90 21.00
CA GLY A 208 -8.38 -10.95 21.13
C GLY A 208 -7.76 -9.55 21.31
N ASP A 209 -6.44 -9.50 21.25
CA ASP A 209 -5.69 -8.30 21.60
C ASP A 209 -5.42 -7.39 20.40
N VAL A 210 -5.89 -6.14 20.49
CA VAL A 210 -5.52 -5.09 19.52
C VAL A 210 -4.14 -4.56 19.88
N TRP A 211 -3.21 -4.62 18.93
CA TRP A 211 -1.84 -4.19 19.11
C TRP A 211 -1.75 -2.69 19.37
N GLY A 212 -1.09 -2.30 20.47
CA GLY A 212 -0.99 -0.90 20.88
C GLY A 212 -0.26 -0.01 19.87
N PHE A 213 0.52 -0.60 18.95
CA PHE A 213 1.22 0.12 17.89
C PHE A 213 0.27 0.92 16.97
N ILE A 214 -1.03 0.60 16.98
CA ILE A 214 -2.08 1.41 16.34
C ILE A 214 -2.02 2.89 16.76
N VAL A 215 -1.63 3.18 18.01
CA VAL A 215 -1.46 4.55 18.52
C VAL A 215 -0.29 5.25 17.82
N VAL A 216 0.85 4.56 17.67
CA VAL A 216 2.03 5.09 16.97
C VAL A 216 1.69 5.34 15.50
N ALA A 217 0.95 4.43 14.87
CA ALA A 217 0.48 4.60 13.49
C ALA A 217 -0.47 5.79 13.33
N ALA A 218 -1.42 5.97 14.25
CA ALA A 218 -2.30 7.15 14.26
C ALA A 218 -1.49 8.45 14.42
N LEU A 219 -0.52 8.48 15.34
CA LEU A 219 0.39 9.62 15.53
C LEU A 219 1.23 9.89 14.27
N ALA A 220 1.72 8.85 13.59
CA ALA A 220 2.43 8.99 12.32
C ALA A 220 1.53 9.59 11.22
N GLY A 221 0.25 9.20 11.17
CA GLY A 221 -0.74 9.78 10.27
C GLY A 221 -1.03 11.25 10.53
N VAL A 222 -1.16 11.63 11.81
CA VAL A 222 -1.31 13.03 12.24
C VAL A 222 -0.05 13.83 11.90
N ALA A 223 1.13 13.31 12.20
CA ALA A 223 2.40 13.93 11.87
C ALA A 223 2.54 14.11 10.35
N TYR A 224 2.22 13.11 9.55
CA TYR A 224 2.19 13.19 8.09
C TYR A 224 1.27 14.32 7.61
N HIS A 225 0.06 14.42 8.16
CA HIS A 225 -0.88 15.49 7.81
C HIS A 225 -0.32 16.88 8.15
N LEU A 226 0.20 17.06 9.37
CA LEU A 226 0.71 18.34 9.84
C LEU A 226 1.95 18.76 9.08
N VAL A 227 2.92 17.85 8.90
CA VAL A 227 4.15 18.13 8.15
C VAL A 227 3.81 18.55 6.73
N LEU A 228 2.95 17.81 6.03
CA LEU A 228 2.65 18.08 4.63
C LEU A 228 1.84 19.37 4.41
N ASN A 229 0.88 19.66 5.30
CA ASN A 229 -0.09 20.74 5.09
C ASN A 229 0.22 22.01 5.88
N ARG A 230 1.04 21.94 6.93
CA ARG A 230 1.27 23.07 7.86
C ARG A 230 2.73 23.48 7.97
N THR A 231 3.67 22.88 7.24
CA THR A 231 5.09 23.25 7.28
C THR A 231 5.63 23.74 5.94
N ARG A 232 6.76 24.46 5.98
CA ARG A 232 7.50 24.89 4.78
C ARG A 232 7.99 23.69 3.98
N PHE A 233 8.55 22.69 4.66
CA PHE A 233 8.97 21.44 4.03
C PHE A 233 7.81 20.82 3.22
N GLY A 234 6.62 20.70 3.80
CA GLY A 234 5.45 20.15 3.10
C GLY A 234 4.94 21.01 1.95
N PHE A 235 5.13 22.33 2.00
CA PHE A 235 4.85 23.23 0.88
C PHE A 235 5.85 23.01 -0.26
N ASP A 236 7.15 23.04 0.04
CA ASP A 236 8.22 22.86 -0.95
C ASP A 236 8.17 21.47 -1.59
N LEU A 237 7.87 20.43 -0.80
CA LEU A 237 7.68 19.05 -1.25
C LEU A 237 6.60 18.96 -2.34
N ARG A 238 5.43 19.57 -2.09
CA ARG A 238 4.30 19.58 -3.03
C ARG A 238 4.59 20.47 -4.23
N ALA A 239 5.24 21.61 -4.03
CA ALA A 239 5.62 22.51 -5.12
C ALA A 239 6.57 21.81 -6.09
N ALA A 240 7.62 21.16 -5.58
CA ALA A 240 8.58 20.39 -6.37
C ALA A 240 7.92 19.21 -7.09
N GLY A 241 6.98 18.52 -6.44
CA GLY A 241 6.19 17.45 -7.08
C GLY A 241 5.22 17.95 -8.17
N HIS A 242 4.77 19.21 -8.12
CA HIS A 242 3.91 19.76 -9.18
C HIS A 242 4.70 20.31 -10.36
N SER A 243 5.79 21.02 -10.09
CA SER A 243 6.67 21.57 -11.12
C SER A 243 8.05 21.83 -10.53
N GLU A 244 9.02 21.06 -10.99
CA GLU A 244 10.41 21.21 -10.57
C GLU A 244 10.96 22.59 -10.94
N SER A 245 10.71 23.06 -12.16
CA SER A 245 11.16 24.38 -12.63
C SER A 245 10.58 25.53 -11.82
N ALA A 246 9.29 25.47 -11.47
CA ALA A 246 8.65 26.47 -10.63
C ALA A 246 9.20 26.44 -9.19
N ALA A 247 9.50 25.25 -8.64
CA ALA A 247 10.09 25.11 -7.32
C ALA A 247 11.52 25.66 -7.26
N VAL A 248 12.33 25.42 -8.30
CA VAL A 248 13.67 26.02 -8.40
C VAL A 248 13.56 27.55 -8.48
N ALA A 249 12.61 28.07 -9.28
CA ALA A 249 12.38 29.51 -9.39
C ALA A 249 11.92 30.16 -8.07
N SER A 250 11.25 29.41 -7.19
CA SER A 250 10.88 29.88 -5.84
C SER A 250 11.97 29.68 -4.78
N GLY A 251 13.16 29.18 -5.16
CA GLY A 251 14.32 29.01 -4.29
C GLY A 251 14.44 27.65 -3.61
N VAL A 252 13.64 26.65 -4.01
CA VAL A 252 13.69 25.29 -3.46
C VAL A 252 14.93 24.55 -3.99
N ASN A 253 15.72 23.99 -3.08
CA ASN A 253 16.80 23.08 -3.46
C ASN A 253 16.24 21.66 -3.68
N VAL A 254 15.94 21.34 -4.94
CA VAL A 254 15.34 20.05 -5.35
C VAL A 254 16.20 18.86 -4.92
N LYS A 255 17.52 18.94 -5.09
CA LYS A 255 18.46 17.88 -4.70
C LYS A 255 18.36 17.55 -3.21
N ARG A 256 18.37 18.57 -2.35
CA ARG A 256 18.16 18.41 -0.91
C ARG A 256 16.78 17.83 -0.63
N MET A 257 15.76 18.33 -1.32
CA MET A 257 14.38 17.86 -1.14
C MET A 257 14.25 16.37 -1.45
N VAL A 258 14.81 15.90 -2.58
CA VAL A 258 14.80 14.48 -2.96
C VAL A 258 15.46 13.63 -1.86
N MET A 259 16.63 14.04 -1.39
CA MET A 259 17.34 13.33 -0.31
C MET A 259 16.49 13.28 0.96
N THR A 260 16.00 14.42 1.44
CA THR A 260 15.20 14.47 2.67
C THR A 260 13.91 13.67 2.56
N SER A 261 13.25 13.69 1.40
CA SER A 261 12.03 12.91 1.16
C SER A 261 12.29 11.42 1.19
N MET A 262 13.40 10.95 0.60
CA MET A 262 13.81 9.55 0.66
C MET A 262 14.13 9.12 2.10
N LEU A 263 14.90 9.93 2.84
CA LEU A 263 15.23 9.65 4.25
C LEU A 263 13.97 9.57 5.13
N VAL A 264 13.03 10.52 4.99
CA VAL A 264 11.80 10.52 5.80
C VAL A 264 10.86 9.38 5.37
N SER A 265 10.75 9.09 4.07
CA SER A 265 9.98 7.95 3.56
C SER A 265 10.53 6.62 4.10
N GLY A 266 11.85 6.44 4.05
CA GLY A 266 12.53 5.29 4.64
C GLY A 266 12.38 5.20 6.15
N GLY A 267 12.41 6.34 6.85
CA GLY A 267 12.19 6.39 8.29
C GLY A 267 10.80 5.90 8.69
N ILE A 268 9.77 6.32 7.95
CA ILE A 268 8.40 5.80 8.13
C ILE A 268 8.35 4.32 7.73
N ALA A 269 9.05 3.92 6.65
CA ALA A 269 9.13 2.52 6.23
C ALA A 269 9.69 1.63 7.34
N GLY A 270 10.70 2.08 8.09
CA GLY A 270 11.24 1.36 9.25
C GLY A 270 10.18 0.97 10.29
N LEU A 271 9.10 1.73 10.42
CA LEU A 271 8.02 1.46 11.35
C LEU A 271 7.08 0.33 10.90
N ILE A 272 7.08 -0.05 9.62
CA ILE A 272 6.10 -0.99 9.03
C ILE A 272 6.18 -2.37 9.70
N GLY A 273 7.38 -2.86 9.99
CA GLY A 273 7.59 -4.18 10.62
C GLY A 273 7.37 -4.17 12.13
N MET A 274 7.32 -3.00 12.77
CA MET A 274 7.28 -2.89 14.23
C MET A 274 6.02 -3.47 14.88
N PRO A 275 4.79 -3.33 14.32
CA PRO A 275 3.61 -4.01 14.87
C PRO A 275 3.83 -5.53 14.98
N GLN A 276 4.28 -6.17 13.89
CA GLN A 276 4.55 -7.61 13.89
C GLN A 276 5.67 -7.98 14.86
N LEU A 277 6.76 -7.22 14.87
CA LEU A 277 7.93 -7.51 15.69
C LEU A 277 7.66 -7.32 17.19
N LEU A 278 7.02 -6.21 17.58
CA LEU A 278 6.89 -5.82 18.99
C LEU A 278 5.62 -6.36 19.68
N ASN A 279 4.59 -6.72 18.91
CA ASN A 279 3.33 -7.25 19.45
C ASN A 279 3.05 -8.71 19.04
N GLY A 280 3.57 -9.17 17.90
CA GLY A 280 3.22 -10.47 17.32
C GLY A 280 4.28 -11.54 17.56
N SER A 281 5.37 -11.48 16.80
CA SER A 281 6.40 -12.53 16.79
C SER A 281 7.46 -12.38 17.87
N HIS A 282 7.73 -11.17 18.36
CA HIS A 282 8.80 -10.88 19.32
C HIS A 282 10.20 -11.32 18.88
N GLN A 283 10.37 -11.65 17.60
CA GLN A 283 11.63 -12.01 16.97
C GLN A 283 11.50 -11.81 15.46
N TYR A 284 12.63 -11.71 14.77
CA TYR A 284 12.68 -11.70 13.32
C TYR A 284 13.18 -13.05 12.80
N GLY A 285 12.48 -13.64 11.84
CA GLY A 285 12.82 -14.92 11.20
C GLY A 285 12.74 -14.82 9.68
N LEU A 286 13.06 -15.92 8.98
CA LEU A 286 12.92 -16.00 7.51
C LEU A 286 11.45 -15.94 7.05
N ASP A 287 10.52 -16.28 7.94
CA ASP A 287 9.07 -16.20 7.78
C ASP A 287 8.49 -14.81 8.06
N PHE A 288 9.33 -13.81 8.38
CA PHE A 288 8.85 -12.45 8.62
C PHE A 288 8.10 -11.91 7.38
N PRO A 289 6.93 -11.26 7.55
CA PRO A 289 6.09 -10.87 6.43
C PRO A 289 6.83 -10.08 5.35
N THR A 290 6.57 -10.44 4.09
CA THR A 290 7.13 -9.78 2.90
C THR A 290 6.00 -9.17 2.05
N GLY A 291 6.35 -8.30 1.11
CA GLY A 291 5.40 -7.76 0.14
C GLY A 291 4.56 -6.56 0.62
N ILE A 292 4.59 -6.27 1.93
CA ILE A 292 3.81 -5.18 2.54
C ILE A 292 4.12 -3.82 1.91
N GLY A 293 5.36 -3.58 1.49
CA GLY A 293 5.74 -2.33 0.83
C GLY A 293 5.01 -2.11 -0.50
N PHE A 294 4.81 -3.18 -1.27
CA PHE A 294 4.07 -3.13 -2.53
C PHE A 294 2.57 -2.95 -2.30
N THR A 295 2.00 -3.62 -1.30
CA THR A 295 0.63 -3.39 -0.84
C THR A 295 0.41 -1.93 -0.46
N GLY A 296 1.39 -1.31 0.22
CA GLY A 296 1.38 0.11 0.56
C GLY A 296 1.23 1.04 -0.65
N ILE A 297 1.76 0.68 -1.82
CA ILE A 297 1.60 1.47 -3.06
C ILE A 297 0.14 1.53 -3.49
N ALA A 298 -0.51 0.36 -3.57
CA ALA A 298 -1.91 0.26 -3.95
C ALA A 298 -2.82 1.05 -2.99
N ILE A 299 -2.56 0.94 -1.69
CA ILE A 299 -3.32 1.63 -0.65
C ILE A 299 -3.06 3.14 -0.66
N ALA A 300 -1.83 3.59 -0.93
CA ALA A 300 -1.51 5.01 -1.07
C ALA A 300 -2.25 5.65 -2.25
N LEU A 301 -2.34 4.95 -3.38
CA LEU A 301 -3.12 5.36 -4.55
C LEU A 301 -4.61 5.42 -4.25
N LEU A 302 -5.15 4.35 -3.62
CA LEU A 302 -6.54 4.24 -3.18
C LEU A 302 -6.91 5.40 -2.24
N GLY A 303 -6.06 5.68 -1.26
CA GLY A 303 -6.20 6.77 -0.30
C GLY A 303 -5.81 8.15 -0.84
N ARG A 304 -5.39 8.24 -2.10
CA ARG A 304 -4.97 9.49 -2.79
C ARG A 304 -3.91 10.29 -2.03
N ASN A 305 -2.97 9.60 -1.37
CA ASN A 305 -1.96 10.21 -0.51
C ASN A 305 -2.54 11.08 0.63
N HIS A 306 -3.81 10.88 1.00
CA HIS A 306 -4.44 11.55 2.13
C HIS A 306 -4.48 10.61 3.33
N PRO A 307 -4.02 11.01 4.52
CA PRO A 307 -3.85 10.10 5.65
C PRO A 307 -5.16 9.44 6.09
N LEU A 308 -6.31 10.12 6.02
CA LEU A 308 -7.60 9.46 6.29
C LEU A 308 -8.01 8.49 5.17
N GLY A 309 -7.75 8.84 3.90
CA GLY A 309 -8.07 7.95 2.78
C GLY A 309 -7.23 6.69 2.81
N ILE A 310 -5.96 6.82 3.20
CA ILE A 310 -5.03 5.70 3.42
C ILE A 310 -5.51 4.81 4.57
N ALA A 311 -6.06 5.39 5.65
CA ALA A 311 -6.60 4.62 6.77
C ALA A 311 -7.78 3.74 6.32
N PHE A 312 -8.75 4.31 5.61
CA PHE A 312 -9.86 3.53 5.05
C PHE A 312 -9.38 2.49 4.05
N GLY A 313 -8.42 2.83 3.20
CA GLY A 313 -7.83 1.90 2.24
C GLY A 313 -7.11 0.72 2.92
N ALA A 314 -6.38 0.98 4.00
CA ALA A 314 -5.67 -0.03 4.77
C ALA A 314 -6.63 -0.98 5.51
N LEU A 315 -7.71 -0.44 6.09
CA LEU A 315 -8.75 -1.25 6.72
C LEU A 315 -9.50 -2.11 5.69
N LEU A 316 -9.83 -1.53 4.52
CA LEU A 316 -10.42 -2.28 3.42
C LEU A 316 -9.50 -3.41 2.96
N TRP A 317 -8.20 -3.13 2.80
CA TRP A 317 -7.23 -4.15 2.39
C TRP A 317 -7.15 -5.29 3.40
N ALA A 318 -7.05 -4.96 4.68
CA ALA A 318 -7.02 -5.96 5.76
C ALA A 318 -8.32 -6.76 5.88
N PHE A 319 -9.47 -6.13 5.61
CA PHE A 319 -10.76 -6.81 5.51
C PHE A 319 -10.77 -7.83 4.37
N LEU A 320 -10.22 -7.48 3.20
CA LEU A 320 -10.14 -8.39 2.07
C LEU A 320 -9.20 -9.56 2.35
N ASP A 321 -8.06 -9.33 2.99
CA ASP A 321 -7.16 -10.41 3.40
C ASP A 321 -7.86 -11.38 4.37
N ARG A 322 -8.55 -10.83 5.39
CA ARG A 322 -9.31 -11.63 6.36
C ARG A 322 -10.44 -12.41 5.70
N SER A 323 -11.13 -11.77 4.74
CA SER A 323 -12.18 -12.38 3.94
C SER A 323 -11.63 -13.49 3.04
N GLY A 324 -10.40 -13.34 2.53
CA GLY A 324 -9.74 -14.37 1.75
C GLY A 324 -9.53 -15.66 2.52
N SER A 325 -9.15 -15.56 3.80
CA SER A 325 -8.96 -16.74 4.66
C SER A 325 -10.24 -17.54 4.89
N VAL A 326 -11.40 -16.88 5.03
CA VAL A 326 -12.69 -17.58 5.18
C VAL A 326 -13.19 -18.16 3.85
N LEU A 327 -12.98 -17.45 2.74
CA LEU A 327 -13.32 -17.95 1.41
C LEU A 327 -12.51 -19.21 1.07
N ASP A 328 -11.21 -19.23 1.38
CA ASP A 328 -10.35 -20.41 1.20
C ASP A 328 -10.86 -21.62 1.99
N SER A 329 -11.34 -21.39 3.22
CA SER A 329 -11.91 -22.44 4.07
C SER A 329 -13.22 -23.03 3.51
N GLU A 330 -13.93 -22.26 2.68
CA GLU A 330 -15.17 -22.67 2.01
C GLU A 330 -14.92 -23.18 0.56
N GLY A 331 -13.65 -23.36 0.17
CA GLY A 331 -13.26 -23.97 -1.10
C GLY A 331 -13.04 -23.00 -2.25
N TYR A 332 -13.15 -21.68 -2.01
CA TYR A 332 -12.86 -20.67 -3.03
C TYR A 332 -11.33 -20.53 -3.23
N PRO A 333 -10.83 -20.46 -4.47
CA PRO A 333 -9.41 -20.20 -4.74
C PRO A 333 -8.87 -18.91 -4.10
N ASN A 334 -7.70 -18.99 -3.47
CA ASN A 334 -7.03 -17.85 -2.82
C ASN A 334 -6.75 -16.68 -3.78
N GLU A 335 -6.57 -16.96 -5.07
CA GLU A 335 -6.34 -15.97 -6.12
C GLU A 335 -7.49 -14.95 -6.23
N ILE A 336 -8.71 -15.34 -5.84
CA ILE A 336 -9.88 -14.45 -5.85
C ILE A 336 -9.60 -13.20 -5.01
N THR A 337 -8.96 -13.33 -3.86
CA THR A 337 -8.63 -12.20 -2.98
C THR A 337 -7.67 -11.22 -3.67
N THR A 338 -6.65 -11.74 -4.34
CA THR A 338 -5.69 -10.94 -5.10
C THR A 338 -6.38 -10.23 -6.28
N ILE A 339 -7.28 -10.92 -6.98
CA ILE A 339 -8.06 -10.33 -8.08
C ILE A 339 -9.00 -9.25 -7.56
N MET A 340 -9.67 -9.46 -6.42
CA MET A 340 -10.51 -8.46 -5.75
C MET A 340 -9.71 -7.20 -5.42
N GLN A 341 -8.54 -7.34 -4.80
CA GLN A 341 -7.67 -6.22 -4.46
C GLN A 341 -7.23 -5.43 -5.69
N GLY A 342 -6.76 -6.11 -6.74
CA GLY A 342 -6.36 -5.47 -8.00
C GLY A 342 -7.53 -4.76 -8.69
N THR A 343 -8.69 -5.42 -8.72
CA THR A 343 -9.94 -4.89 -9.26
C THR A 343 -10.36 -3.61 -8.55
N ILE A 344 -10.32 -3.57 -7.22
CA ILE A 344 -10.69 -2.40 -6.41
C ILE A 344 -9.76 -1.23 -6.71
N VAL A 345 -8.46 -1.47 -6.83
CA VAL A 345 -7.49 -0.41 -7.18
C VAL A 345 -7.83 0.19 -8.55
N VAL A 346 -8.04 -0.66 -9.56
CA VAL A 346 -8.42 -0.21 -10.92
C VAL A 346 -9.77 0.52 -10.90
N ALA A 347 -10.76 -0.01 -10.19
CA ALA A 347 -12.09 0.59 -10.03
C ALA A 347 -12.01 2.01 -9.48
N VAL A 348 -11.21 2.22 -8.42
CA VAL A 348 -11.07 3.52 -7.76
C VAL A 348 -10.33 4.52 -8.64
N VAL A 349 -9.29 4.09 -9.33
CA VAL A 349 -8.56 4.94 -10.28
C VAL A 349 -9.49 5.41 -11.41
N ILE A 350 -10.25 4.47 -12.01
CA ILE A 350 -11.19 4.78 -13.09
C ILE A 350 -12.33 5.69 -12.58
N ALA A 351 -12.98 5.32 -11.48
CA ALA A 351 -14.10 6.09 -10.93
C ALA A 351 -13.68 7.52 -10.58
N TYR A 352 -12.49 7.70 -10.00
CA TYR A 352 -11.98 9.02 -9.70
C TYR A 352 -11.70 9.85 -10.96
N GLU A 353 -11.07 9.26 -11.98
CA GLU A 353 -10.79 9.98 -13.23
C GLU A 353 -12.07 10.34 -13.98
N LEU A 354 -13.09 9.47 -13.97
CA LEU A 354 -14.41 9.78 -14.51
C LEU A 354 -15.07 10.96 -13.78
N VAL A 355 -15.09 10.94 -12.45
CA VAL A 355 -15.65 12.02 -11.64
C VAL A 355 -14.88 13.33 -11.85
N ARG A 356 -13.55 13.27 -11.95
CA ARG A 356 -12.71 14.44 -12.25
C ARG A 356 -13.03 15.02 -13.63
N ARG A 357 -13.10 14.21 -14.67
CA ARG A 357 -13.45 14.65 -16.03
C ARG A 357 -14.84 15.27 -16.08
N TYR A 358 -15.81 14.65 -15.42
CA TYR A 358 -17.17 15.18 -15.31
C TYR A 358 -17.20 16.51 -14.56
N GLY A 359 -16.46 16.63 -13.46
CA GLY A 359 -16.33 17.85 -12.68
C GLY A 359 -15.73 19.01 -13.49
N LEU A 360 -14.66 18.76 -14.24
CA LEU A 360 -14.02 19.75 -15.12
C LEU A 360 -14.97 20.19 -16.24
N ALA A 361 -15.64 19.25 -16.90
CA ALA A 361 -16.62 19.56 -17.93
C ALA A 361 -17.78 20.41 -17.38
N ARG A 362 -18.26 20.11 -16.17
CA ARG A 362 -19.31 20.90 -15.51
C ARG A 362 -18.82 22.31 -15.16
N GLN A 363 -17.60 22.45 -14.66
CA GLN A 363 -17.01 23.77 -14.37
C GLN A 363 -16.84 24.61 -15.64
N GLN A 364 -16.34 24.01 -16.73
CA GLN A 364 -16.23 24.68 -18.03
C GLN A 364 -17.60 25.15 -18.55
N ARG A 365 -18.66 24.35 -18.38
CA ARG A 365 -20.03 24.75 -18.75
C ARG A 365 -20.55 25.92 -17.92
N ILE A 366 -20.31 25.93 -16.61
CA ILE A 366 -20.75 27.01 -15.72
C ILE A 366 -20.01 28.32 -16.03
N VAL A 367 -18.68 28.26 -16.14
CA VAL A 367 -17.86 29.44 -16.48
C VAL A 367 -18.20 29.94 -17.87
N GLY A 368 -18.39 29.04 -18.85
CA GLY A 368 -18.82 29.42 -20.20
C GLY A 368 -20.22 30.04 -20.24
N ALA A 369 -21.13 29.65 -19.36
CA ALA A 369 -22.44 30.29 -19.22
C ALA A 369 -22.36 31.67 -18.55
N GLN A 370 -21.50 31.82 -17.53
CA GLN A 370 -21.24 33.10 -16.87
C GLN A 370 -20.59 34.11 -17.81
N LEU A 371 -19.52 33.71 -18.52
CA LEU A 371 -18.86 34.56 -19.52
C LEU A 371 -19.82 34.98 -20.64
N ARG A 372 -20.74 34.08 -21.07
CA ARG A 372 -21.80 34.43 -22.03
C ARG A 372 -22.83 35.41 -21.46
N ALA A 373 -23.20 35.26 -20.19
CA ALA A 373 -24.10 36.19 -19.51
C ALA A 373 -23.45 37.57 -19.32
N ASP A 374 -22.17 37.60 -18.95
CA ASP A 374 -21.39 38.82 -18.77
C ASP A 374 -21.14 39.53 -20.11
N ALA A 375 -20.84 38.80 -21.19
CA ALA A 375 -20.71 39.35 -22.54
C ALA A 375 -22.05 39.91 -23.07
N ARG A 376 -23.18 39.28 -22.71
CA ARG A 376 -24.51 39.83 -22.98
C ARG A 376 -24.78 41.10 -22.18
N ALA A 377 -24.43 41.13 -20.91
CA ALA A 377 -24.59 42.31 -20.04
C ALA A 377 -23.69 43.48 -20.46
N ALA A 378 -22.50 43.20 -21.01
CA ALA A 378 -21.54 44.18 -21.51
C ALA A 378 -21.84 44.67 -22.94
N GLY A 379 -22.92 44.20 -23.58
CA GLY A 379 -23.30 44.60 -24.94
C GLY A 379 -22.33 44.15 -26.04
N SER A 380 -21.42 43.23 -25.73
CA SER A 380 -20.35 42.74 -26.62
C SER A 380 -20.65 41.35 -27.20
N ALA A 381 -21.86 40.83 -26.99
CA ALA A 381 -22.32 39.59 -27.60
C ALA A 381 -22.48 39.77 -29.13
N PRO A 382 -21.96 38.85 -29.97
CA PRO A 382 -22.17 38.94 -31.41
C PRO A 382 -23.66 38.86 -31.73
N ALA A 383 -24.16 39.83 -32.49
CA ALA A 383 -25.53 39.84 -33.01
C ALA A 383 -25.69 38.67 -34.00
N GLY A 384 -26.46 37.64 -33.61
CA GLY A 384 -26.73 36.49 -34.49
C GLY A 384 -27.02 35.15 -33.80
N ALA A 385 -27.11 35.10 -32.46
CA ALA A 385 -27.41 33.85 -31.73
C ALA A 385 -28.90 33.66 -31.41
N ASP A 386 -29.80 34.34 -32.13
CA ASP A 386 -31.24 34.22 -31.98
C ASP A 386 -31.82 33.37 -33.12
N ASP A 387 -31.67 32.04 -33.01
CA ASP A 387 -32.61 31.10 -33.60
C ASP A 387 -33.06 30.09 -32.52
N PRO A 388 -34.29 30.19 -31.99
CA PRO A 388 -34.81 29.24 -31.01
C PRO A 388 -35.10 27.85 -31.60
N GLY A 389 -34.90 27.63 -32.91
CA GLY A 389 -35.27 26.42 -33.63
C GLY A 389 -34.21 25.31 -33.72
N LYS A 390 -32.99 25.50 -33.21
CA LYS A 390 -31.90 24.51 -33.35
C LYS A 390 -31.44 23.95 -32.01
N ALA A 391 -32.39 23.43 -31.22
CA ALA A 391 -32.07 22.49 -30.15
C ALA A 391 -31.79 21.10 -30.74
N ASP A 392 -30.65 20.53 -30.33
CA ASP A 392 -30.34 19.10 -30.27
C ASP A 392 -30.64 18.23 -31.51
N ASN A 393 -29.61 18.00 -32.32
CA ASN A 393 -29.43 16.71 -32.99
C ASN A 393 -28.08 16.11 -32.53
N PRO A 394 -28.05 15.01 -31.76
CA PRO A 394 -26.83 14.50 -31.13
C PRO A 394 -25.94 13.68 -32.08
N GLY A 395 -25.97 13.95 -33.40
CA GLY A 395 -25.41 13.06 -34.42
C GLY A 395 -24.39 13.67 -35.41
N LYS A 396 -24.02 14.95 -35.30
CA LYS A 396 -22.96 15.53 -36.14
C LYS A 396 -21.99 16.31 -35.28
N ALA A 397 -20.85 15.69 -34.98
CA ALA A 397 -19.67 16.41 -34.59
C ALA A 397 -19.31 17.38 -35.73
N GLU A 398 -19.39 18.69 -35.48
CA GLU A 398 -18.66 19.65 -36.29
C GLU A 398 -17.18 19.33 -36.16
N GLU A 399 -16.56 19.12 -37.31
CA GLU A 399 -15.13 18.90 -37.49
C GLU A 399 -14.36 20.04 -36.81
N PRO A 400 -13.40 19.76 -35.91
CA PRO A 400 -12.66 20.82 -35.24
C PRO A 400 -11.87 21.61 -36.28
N ALA A 401 -12.00 22.95 -36.22
CA ALA A 401 -11.18 23.87 -36.98
C ALA A 401 -9.70 23.46 -36.90
N LYS A 402 -9.05 23.40 -38.07
CA LYS A 402 -7.64 23.05 -38.23
C LYS A 402 -6.80 23.75 -37.16
N ALA A 403 -6.29 22.94 -36.23
CA ALA A 403 -5.23 23.36 -35.32
C ALA A 403 -4.02 23.76 -36.17
N ASP A 404 -3.34 24.81 -35.73
CA ASP A 404 -2.02 25.20 -36.22
C ASP A 404 -1.12 23.96 -36.34
N GLU A 405 -0.33 23.90 -37.42
CA GLU A 405 0.58 22.81 -37.71
C GLU A 405 1.42 22.45 -36.47
N PRO A 406 1.55 21.15 -36.13
CA PRO A 406 2.45 20.76 -35.07
C PRO A 406 3.89 21.13 -35.47
N ILE A 407 4.57 21.85 -34.59
CA ILE A 407 6.03 22.00 -34.64
C ILE A 407 6.61 20.59 -34.78
N LYS A 408 7.27 20.32 -35.92
CA LYS A 408 8.00 19.08 -36.18
C LYS A 408 8.90 18.77 -34.98
N ALA A 409 8.58 17.68 -34.28
CA ALA A 409 9.55 17.05 -33.40
C ALA A 409 10.73 16.60 -34.27
N GLU A 410 11.94 17.09 -33.97
CA GLU A 410 13.16 16.46 -34.46
C GLU A 410 13.16 15.00 -34.02
N GLU A 411 13.30 14.12 -34.99
CA GLU A 411 13.43 12.67 -34.82
C GLU A 411 14.64 12.40 -33.90
N PRO A 412 14.48 11.67 -32.78
CA PRO A 412 15.63 11.29 -31.97
C PRO A 412 16.53 10.39 -32.82
N ALA A 413 17.82 10.75 -32.90
CA ALA A 413 18.82 10.01 -33.65
C ALA A 413 18.76 8.51 -33.32
N LYS A 414 18.76 7.68 -34.38
CA LYS A 414 18.84 6.22 -34.28
C LYS A 414 19.98 5.82 -33.33
N PRO A 415 19.77 4.84 -32.43
CA PRO A 415 20.86 4.23 -31.70
C PRO A 415 21.86 3.65 -32.70
N ALA A 416 23.15 3.93 -32.51
CA ALA A 416 24.20 3.28 -33.27
C ALA A 416 24.05 1.75 -33.12
N GLU A 417 23.94 1.05 -34.25
CA GLU A 417 24.06 -0.40 -34.31
C GLU A 417 25.39 -0.79 -33.67
N ALA A 418 25.35 -1.64 -32.64
CA ALA A 418 26.54 -2.26 -32.11
C ALA A 418 27.10 -3.17 -33.21
N GLU A 419 28.30 -2.84 -33.72
CA GLU A 419 29.10 -3.73 -34.54
C GLU A 419 29.25 -5.08 -33.81
N GLU A 420 28.81 -6.13 -34.50
CA GLU A 420 29.04 -7.52 -34.13
C GLU A 420 30.56 -7.78 -34.15
N PRO A 421 31.21 -8.16 -33.02
CA PRO A 421 32.61 -8.48 -33.08
C PRO A 421 32.81 -9.80 -33.84
N ALA A 422 33.67 -9.70 -34.85
CA ALA A 422 34.07 -10.74 -35.78
C ALA A 422 34.40 -12.08 -35.11
N LYS A 423 33.99 -13.16 -35.80
CA LYS A 423 34.43 -14.54 -35.57
C LYS A 423 35.96 -14.60 -35.51
N ALA A 424 36.49 -15.05 -34.37
CA ALA A 424 37.84 -15.59 -34.28
C ALA A 424 37.74 -17.11 -34.12
N ASP A 425 38.11 -17.78 -35.19
CA ASP A 425 38.39 -19.21 -35.30
C ASP A 425 39.70 -19.53 -34.55
N GLY A 426 39.77 -20.69 -33.88
CA GLY A 426 41.02 -21.15 -33.25
C GLY A 426 40.89 -21.86 -31.91
N THR A 427 40.52 -23.14 -31.97
CA THR A 427 41.09 -24.28 -31.21
C THR A 427 41.83 -24.01 -29.90
N GLU A 428 41.28 -24.51 -28.78
CA GLU A 428 42.00 -25.36 -27.81
C GLU A 428 41.02 -26.03 -26.80
N LYS A 429 40.94 -27.37 -26.83
CA LYS A 429 40.53 -28.27 -25.72
C LYS A 429 41.85 -28.71 -25.03
N PRO A 430 41.92 -29.24 -23.78
CA PRO A 430 40.92 -30.01 -23.00
C PRO A 430 40.84 -29.58 -21.50
N ALA A 431 40.00 -30.08 -20.59
CA ALA A 431 39.86 -31.47 -20.13
C ALA A 431 38.59 -31.72 -19.28
N GLU A 432 38.18 -32.99 -19.28
CA GLU A 432 37.09 -33.62 -18.51
C GLU A 432 37.24 -33.52 -16.99
N ALA A 433 36.10 -33.41 -16.31
CA ALA A 433 35.83 -34.16 -15.09
C ALA A 433 34.33 -34.49 -15.05
N ASP A 434 34.09 -35.79 -15.04
CA ASP A 434 32.83 -36.51 -14.86
C ASP A 434 32.27 -36.28 -13.45
N GLU A 435 30.94 -36.32 -13.30
CA GLU A 435 30.21 -37.12 -12.30
C GLU A 435 28.79 -36.54 -12.01
N ALA A 436 27.84 -37.46 -11.99
CA ALA A 436 26.40 -37.30 -12.12
C ALA A 436 25.65 -37.01 -10.81
N ALA A 437 24.45 -36.42 -10.93
CA ALA A 437 23.20 -36.89 -10.29
C ALA A 437 22.02 -35.93 -10.57
N GLU A 438 21.03 -36.39 -11.34
CA GLU A 438 19.68 -35.79 -11.44
C GLU A 438 18.81 -36.23 -10.25
N PRO A 439 17.88 -35.40 -9.72
CA PRO A 439 16.84 -35.86 -8.83
C PRO A 439 15.55 -36.25 -9.57
N ALA A 440 15.02 -37.39 -9.17
CA ALA A 440 13.87 -38.10 -9.72
C ALA A 440 12.52 -37.39 -9.53
N THR A 441 11.68 -37.57 -10.54
CA THR A 441 10.26 -37.20 -10.66
C THR A 441 9.39 -37.92 -9.63
N ALA A 442 8.62 -37.15 -8.84
CA ALA A 442 7.71 -37.68 -7.83
C ALA A 442 6.39 -38.23 -8.44
N GLN A 443 6.09 -39.49 -8.14
CA GLN A 443 4.82 -40.15 -8.44
C GLN A 443 3.72 -39.80 -7.41
N LYS A 444 2.49 -39.70 -7.93
CA LYS A 444 1.22 -39.43 -7.27
C LYS A 444 0.80 -40.61 -6.35
N PRO A 445 0.29 -40.41 -5.12
CA PRO A 445 -0.15 -41.52 -4.29
C PRO A 445 -1.53 -42.03 -4.70
N ALA A 446 -1.67 -43.37 -4.72
CA ALA A 446 -2.87 -44.11 -5.03
C ALA A 446 -3.85 -44.19 -3.84
N LYS A 447 -5.14 -44.23 -4.17
CA LYS A 447 -6.28 -44.43 -3.28
C LYS A 447 -6.18 -45.76 -2.52
N THR A 448 -6.42 -45.73 -1.22
CA THR A 448 -6.63 -46.93 -0.39
C THR A 448 -8.12 -47.25 -0.36
N GLU A 449 -8.47 -48.46 -0.83
CA GLU A 449 -9.82 -49.03 -0.75
C GLU A 449 -10.12 -49.55 0.68
N LYS A 450 -11.38 -49.36 1.12
CA LYS A 450 -11.98 -50.04 2.27
C LYS A 450 -12.28 -51.50 1.93
N PRO A 451 -12.20 -52.44 2.89
CA PRO A 451 -12.97 -53.67 2.82
C PRO A 451 -14.30 -53.51 3.58
N SER A 452 -15.34 -54.14 3.04
CA SER A 452 -16.70 -54.27 3.56
C SER A 452 -17.01 -55.73 3.90
N GLY A 453 -17.83 -55.95 4.95
CA GLY A 453 -18.61 -57.17 5.20
C GLY A 453 -18.08 -58.03 6.36
N ASP A 454 -18.62 -57.91 7.58
CA ASP A 454 -19.78 -58.62 8.17
C ASP A 454 -19.50 -60.09 8.53
N ASP A 455 -19.51 -60.41 9.84
CA ASP A 455 -20.35 -61.47 10.41
C ASP A 455 -20.21 -61.63 11.95
N SER A 456 -21.34 -61.37 12.63
CA SER A 456 -21.94 -62.20 13.68
C SER A 456 -21.33 -62.36 15.09
N ALA A 457 -22.26 -62.22 16.07
CA ALA A 457 -22.40 -62.97 17.32
C ALA A 457 -21.61 -62.57 18.60
N ALA A 458 -22.31 -61.88 19.50
CA ALA A 458 -22.27 -62.16 20.95
C ALA A 458 -22.99 -63.52 21.22
N PRO A 459 -22.72 -64.29 22.31
CA PRO A 459 -23.04 -63.88 23.69
C PRO A 459 -22.07 -64.41 24.79
N THR A 460 -22.12 -63.85 26.01
CA THR A 460 -22.49 -64.43 27.35
C THR A 460 -21.30 -64.19 28.28
N GLU A 461 -21.42 -63.32 29.29
CA GLU A 461 -21.75 -63.70 30.68
C GLU A 461 -20.94 -64.92 31.16
N ASP A 462 -19.90 -64.67 31.96
CA ASP A 462 -19.70 -65.48 33.14
C ASP A 462 -19.07 -64.68 34.29
N ASP A 463 -19.57 -65.01 35.45
CA ASP A 463 -19.45 -64.43 36.77
C ASP A 463 -18.17 -64.95 37.46
N SER A 464 -17.48 -64.10 38.22
CA SER A 464 -16.73 -64.52 39.41
C SER A 464 -16.16 -63.31 40.13
N SER A 465 -16.92 -62.92 41.15
CA SER A 465 -16.43 -62.37 42.42
C SER A 465 -15.15 -63.03 42.94
N ASP A 466 -14.24 -62.21 43.44
CA ASP A 466 -13.48 -62.34 44.69
C ASP A 466 -12.43 -61.22 44.63
N GLY A 467 -12.23 -60.33 45.59
CA GLY A 467 -12.39 -60.38 47.02
C GLY A 467 -11.32 -59.44 47.59
N GLU A 468 -11.75 -58.61 48.52
CA GLU A 468 -11.02 -57.64 49.35
C GLU A 468 -9.54 -57.89 49.65
N GLY A 469 -8.78 -56.80 49.87
CA GLY A 469 -7.50 -56.91 50.59
C GLY A 469 -6.65 -55.64 50.66
N THR A 470 -6.98 -54.76 51.59
CA THR A 470 -6.19 -53.61 52.06
C THR A 470 -4.73 -53.93 52.40
N ARG A 471 -3.78 -53.07 51.96
CA ARG A 471 -2.84 -52.32 52.82
C ARG A 471 -2.03 -51.30 52.03
#